data_AF-A0A919HU84-F1
#
_entry.id   AF-A0A919HU84-F1
#
_cell.length_a   1.000
_cell.length_b   1.000
_cell.length_c   1.000
_cell.angle_alpha   90.00
_cell.angle_beta   90.00
_cell.angle_gamma   90.00
#
_symmetry.space_group_name_H-M   'P 1'
#
loop_
_entity.id
_entity.type
_entity.pdbx_description
1 polymer ?
#
loop_
_entity_poly.entity_id
_entity_poly.type
_entity_poly.pdbx_seq_one_letter_code
_entity_poly.pdbx_strand_id
1 'polypeptide(L)' 'MEKLAEYHAAPPLQGFGISAPEQVSAAIDAGAAGAISGSAIVKIIERHLDEPQTMLDELKTFVQSLKAATKTA' A
#
# COMPACT_ATOMS: atom_id res chain seq x y z
N MET A 1 5.64 -4.52 16.52
CA MET A 1 5.65 -3.03 16.60
C MET A 1 6.04 -2.54 17.97
N GLU A 2 5.70 -3.30 19.01
CA GLU A 2 6.09 -3.09 20.42
C GLU A 2 7.55 -2.67 20.60
N LYS A 3 8.52 -3.40 20.03
CA LYS A 3 9.96 -3.04 20.14
C LYS A 3 10.33 -1.71 19.50
N LEU A 4 9.70 -1.34 18.38
CA LEU A 4 9.95 -0.04 17.74
C LEU A 4 9.39 1.11 18.59
N ALA A 5 8.23 0.89 19.23
CA ALA A 5 7.64 1.84 20.15
C ALA A 5 8.47 1.97 21.45
N GLU A 6 8.95 0.85 22.01
CA GLU A 6 9.83 0.80 23.20
C GLU A 6 11.09 1.64 23.00
N TYR A 7 11.69 1.60 21.81
CA TYR A 7 12.90 2.36 21.47
C TYR A 7 12.63 3.73 20.87
N HIS A 8 11.39 4.24 20.92
CA HIS A 8 11.03 5.57 20.40
C HIS A 8 11.41 5.78 18.93
N ALA A 9 11.31 4.73 18.10
CA ALA A 9 11.53 4.84 16.67
C ALA A 9 10.44 5.69 15.99
N ALA A 10 10.73 6.15 14.77
CA ALA A 10 9.71 6.79 13.93
C ALA A 10 8.54 5.81 13.63
N PRO A 11 7.33 6.33 13.36
CA PRO A 11 6.16 5.49 13.09
C PRO A 11 6.41 4.50 11.92
N PRO A 12 6.20 3.19 12.12
CA PRO A 12 6.57 2.19 11.13
C PRO A 12 5.57 2.09 9.98
N LEU A 13 6.06 1.83 8.77
CA LEU A 13 5.26 1.47 7.59
C LEU A 13 5.61 0.04 7.15
N GLN A 14 4.60 -0.80 6.90
CA GLN A 14 4.81 -2.18 6.43
C GLN A 14 4.91 -2.22 4.89
N GLY A 15 6.02 -2.71 4.33
CA GLY A 15 6.31 -2.52 2.90
C GLY A 15 6.52 -3.75 2.02
N PHE A 16 6.63 -4.96 2.58
CA PHE A 16 6.88 -6.16 1.78
C PHE A 16 5.59 -6.93 1.51
N GLY A 17 5.33 -7.21 0.22
CA GLY A 17 4.22 -8.07 -0.22
C GLY A 17 2.83 -7.44 -0.17
N ILE A 18 2.71 -6.12 -0.07
CA ILE A 18 1.43 -5.41 -0.09
C ILE A 18 0.95 -5.23 -1.53
N SER A 19 -0.15 -5.89 -1.88
CA SER A 19 -0.76 -5.85 -3.21
C SER A 19 -2.29 -5.78 -3.20
N ALA A 20 -2.92 -5.80 -2.03
CA ALA A 20 -4.37 -5.77 -1.88
C ALA A 20 -4.82 -4.84 -0.74
N PRO A 21 -6.01 -4.23 -0.83
CA PRO A 21 -6.55 -3.34 0.21
C PRO A 21 -6.63 -4.00 1.59
N GLU A 22 -6.99 -5.28 1.67
CA GLU A 22 -7.14 -6.00 2.94
C GLU A 22 -5.81 -6.11 3.69
N GLN A 23 -4.68 -6.19 2.96
CA GLN A 23 -3.34 -6.19 3.56
C GLN A 23 -2.96 -4.81 4.11
N VAL A 24 -3.47 -3.72 3.51
CA VAL A 24 -3.28 -2.36 4.03
C VAL A 24 -4.04 -2.18 5.34
N SER A 25 -5.30 -2.59 5.39
CA SER A 25 -6.08 -2.55 6.64
C SER A 25 -5.44 -3.42 7.71
N ALA A 26 -5.05 -4.66 7.38
CA ALA A 26 -4.37 -5.55 8.33
C ALA A 26 -3.05 -4.98 8.87
N ALA A 27 -2.26 -4.28 8.04
CA ALA A 27 -1.04 -3.62 8.50
C ALA A 27 -1.34 -2.53 9.55
N ILE A 28 -2.37 -1.72 9.31
CA ILE A 28 -2.80 -0.65 10.22
C ILE A 28 -3.40 -1.23 11.50
N ASP A 29 -4.25 -2.25 11.38
CA ASP A 29 -4.86 -2.96 12.53
C ASP A 29 -3.81 -3.63 13.41
N ALA A 30 -2.71 -4.09 12.81
CA ALA A 30 -1.55 -4.61 13.54
C ALA A 30 -0.71 -3.52 14.24
N GLY A 31 -1.06 -2.23 14.05
CA GLY A 31 -0.47 -1.07 14.69
C GLY A 31 0.46 -0.23 13.80
N ALA A 32 0.57 -0.54 12.49
CA ALA A 32 1.47 0.20 11.62
C ALA A 32 0.86 1.57 11.34
N ALA A 33 1.71 2.57 11.13
CA ALA A 33 1.24 3.89 10.71
C ALA A 33 0.74 3.89 9.25
N GLY A 34 0.99 2.81 8.51
CA GLY A 34 0.56 2.64 7.13
C GLY A 34 1.31 1.50 6.43
N ALA A 35 1.17 1.46 5.10
CA ALA A 35 1.73 0.43 4.25
C ALA A 35 2.40 1.00 2.99
N ILE A 36 3.35 0.26 2.40
CA ILE A 36 4.03 0.58 1.15
C ILE A 36 3.77 -0.55 0.14
N SER A 37 3.33 -0.19 -1.06
CA SER A 37 3.09 -1.12 -2.17
C SER A 37 3.98 -0.77 -3.36
N GLY A 38 5.01 -1.57 -3.61
CA GLY A 38 5.96 -1.37 -4.72
C GLY A 38 5.65 -2.25 -5.93
N SER A 39 5.91 -3.55 -5.81
CA SER A 39 5.80 -4.50 -6.95
C SER A 39 4.41 -4.52 -7.58
N ALA A 40 3.33 -4.37 -6.81
CA ALA A 40 1.98 -4.34 -7.37
C ALA A 40 1.74 -3.11 -8.26
N ILE A 41 2.30 -1.95 -7.89
CA ILE A 41 2.24 -0.72 -8.70
C ILE A 41 3.05 -0.89 -9.99
N VAL A 42 4.28 -1.38 -9.87
CA VAL A 42 5.16 -1.58 -11.04
C VAL A 42 4.59 -2.63 -11.99
N LYS A 43 3.88 -3.64 -11.49
CA LYS A 43 3.21 -4.66 -12.31
C LYS A 43 2.02 -4.12 -13.12
N ILE A 44 1.41 -3.02 -12.70
CA ILE A 44 0.42 -2.31 -13.52
C ILE A 44 1.14 -1.61 -14.68
N ILE A 45 2.24 -0.92 -14.39
CA ILE A 45 3.07 -0.24 -15.40
C ILE A 45 3.58 -1.24 -16.44
N GLU A 46 4.14 -2.36 -15.98
CA GLU A 46 4.67 -3.44 -16.83
C GLU A 46 3.62 -4.02 -17.79
N ARG A 47 2.36 -4.11 -17.38
CA ARG A 47 1.27 -4.65 -18.21
C ARG A 47 0.80 -3.69 -19.30
N HIS A 48 1.02 -2.39 -19.15
CA HIS A 48 0.46 -1.33 -20.00
C HIS A 48 1.52 -0.39 -20.57
N LEU A 49 2.71 -0.91 -20.91
CA LEU A 49 3.84 -0.11 -21.44
C LEU A 49 3.47 0.68 -22.70
N ASP A 50 2.67 0.10 -23.59
CA ASP A 50 2.24 0.72 -24.86
C ASP A 50 0.86 1.41 -24.77
N GLU A 51 0.24 1.41 -23.58
CA GLU A 51 -1.12 1.92 -23.35
C GLU A 51 -1.15 2.93 -22.19
N PRO A 52 -0.55 4.13 -22.33
CA PRO A 52 -0.34 5.03 -21.20
C PRO A 52 -1.63 5.47 -20.49
N GLN A 53 -2.73 5.65 -21.24
CA GLN A 53 -4.00 6.04 -20.65
C GLN A 53 -4.61 4.90 -19.81
N THR A 54 -4.62 3.67 -20.33
CA THR A 54 -5.06 2.48 -19.59
C THR A 54 -4.23 2.27 -18.33
N MET A 55 -2.90 2.42 -18.44
CA MET A 55 -1.98 2.35 -17.30
C MET A 55 -2.38 3.33 -16.19
N LEU A 56 -2.61 4.61 -16.55
CA LEU A 56 -2.97 5.65 -15.58
C LEU A 56 -4.33 5.39 -14.94
N ASP A 57 -5.31 4.91 -15.71
CA ASP A 57 -6.66 4.61 -15.19
C ASP A 57 -6.65 3.41 -14.24
N GLU A 58 -5.89 2.36 -14.55
CA GLU A 58 -5.71 1.21 -13.65
C GLU A 58 -4.90 1.60 -12.39
N LEU A 59 -3.81 2.36 -12.54
CA LEU A 59 -3.03 2.89 -11.41
C LEU A 59 -3.90 3.73 -10.48
N LYS A 60 -4.72 4.63 -11.04
CA LYS A 60 -5.65 5.46 -10.27
C LYS A 60 -6.63 4.59 -9.48
N THR A 61 -7.25 3.62 -10.15
CA THR A 61 -8.23 2.72 -9.54
C THR A 61 -7.60 1.92 -8.39
N PHE A 62 -6.42 1.36 -8.62
CA PHE A 62 -5.71 0.57 -7.63
C PHE A 62 -5.23 1.40 -6.43
N VAL A 63 -4.64 2.58 -6.66
CA VAL A 63 -4.20 3.46 -5.57
C VAL A 63 -5.39 3.97 -4.75
N GLN A 64 -6.53 4.26 -5.40
CA GLN A 64 -7.75 4.65 -4.69
C GLN A 64 -8.27 3.55 -3.76
N SER A 65 -8.25 2.28 -4.19
CA SER A 65 -8.68 1.16 -3.36
C SER A 65 -7.72 0.94 -2.17
N LEU A 66 -6.41 0.98 -2.40
CA LEU A 66 -5.41 0.91 -1.31
C LEU A 66 -5.58 2.06 -0.32
N LYS A 67 -5.83 3.29 -0.81
CA LYS A 67 -6.02 4.45 0.06
C LYS A 67 -7.33 4.40 0.85
N ALA A 68 -8.39 3.86 0.25
CA ALA A 68 -9.66 3.67 0.95
C ALA A 68 -9.47 2.74 2.16
N ALA A 69 -8.68 1.68 2.02
CA ALA A 69 -8.35 0.75 3.10
C ALA A 69 -7.51 1.33 4.24
N THR A 70 -6.95 2.54 4.10
CA THR A 70 -6.29 3.24 5.22
C THR A 70 -7.26 4.02 6.09
N LYS A 71 -8.52 4.15 5.70
CA LYS A 71 -9.52 4.89 6.47
C LYS A 71 -10.18 3.91 7.43
N THR A 72 -10.04 4.15 8.72
CA THR A 72 -10.82 3.44 9.74
C THR A 72 -12.30 3.80 9.58
N ALA A 73 -13.19 2.82 9.82
CA ALA A 73 -14.61 3.07 9.98
C ALA A 73 -14.89 3.95 11.20
#